data_AF-A0A9P3IZY0-F1
#
_entry.id   AF-A0A9P3IZY0-F1
#
_cell.length_a   1.000
_cell.length_b   1.000
_cell.length_c   1.000
_cell.angle_alpha   90.00
_cell.angle_beta   90.00
_cell.angle_gamma   90.00
#
_symmetry.space_group_name_H-M   'P 1'
#
loop_
_entity.id
_entity.type
_entity.pdbx_description
1 polymer ?
#
loop_
_entity_poly.entity_id
_entity_poly.type
_entity_poly.pdbx_seq_one_letter_code
_entity_poly.pdbx_strand_id
1 'polypeptide(L)'
;GKAILGVNLPWGKKKEEMEVVEEEAPGKSILGVKLPWKREVVVEEEEEEPQAKSILGQLGTMRWSLKPKDEQEEEEAAVEEEKSKASFFNQLGTMRWSLNAGEAAEEVEEVEEVVEEEEDESASFWRQWYVSITGFPFPLRPFLSRKTYRYEVDPGSTWSFEQEQGLGFSNVTTNVRMTVIKLKSGGLFVHAPIAPTAECLKLLADLKLPVEHIVLPTFAYEHKVFAGPFARAFPKARAWVAPRQWSWPINLPLPLLGLFGGTVLAEEGPKPDEWPEEIDYKIFASPEVGIGPYVEIAFFHRPSRTLLLTDAVIVVPREPPQVVRTDALLDAARNGLAVRVLSAGREVPDVEVEDTEEFRTLGWQRMVLQILFFGPGNLLEPEEAFERICGKLVVSPVVKTLVFDKVPVQALAWINSITSDWAFTRIIPCHFSSPIAATPSDLRKTFAFLQDLLPPGSTSPFPVIPSLPAVALPSLASLFGRGKEAAPRVEVATEYAEEDLQTLTSLDSTLVWLGVVKRTGDP
;
A
#
# COMPACT_ATOMS: atom_id res chain seq x y z
N GLY A 1 -19.66 -32.62 -9.22
CA GLY A 1 -19.75 -31.17 -9.47
C GLY A 1 -18.57 -30.75 -10.30
N LYS A 2 -18.80 -30.24 -11.52
CA LYS A 2 -17.78 -29.62 -12.36
C LYS A 2 -17.82 -28.11 -12.12
N ALA A 3 -16.69 -27.53 -11.74
CA ALA A 3 -16.51 -26.09 -11.62
C ALA A 3 -16.41 -25.48 -13.03
N ILE A 4 -17.17 -24.42 -13.28
CA ILE A 4 -17.17 -23.66 -14.53
C ILE A 4 -16.02 -22.65 -14.43
N LEU A 5 -15.01 -22.83 -15.29
CA LEU A 5 -13.94 -21.87 -15.50
C LEU A 5 -14.44 -20.83 -16.52
N GLY A 6 -14.80 -19.63 -16.07
CA GLY A 6 -15.20 -18.54 -16.95
C GLY A 6 -14.00 -17.91 -17.64
N VAL A 7 -13.82 -18.20 -18.93
CA VAL A 7 -12.89 -17.50 -19.83
C VAL A 7 -13.71 -16.54 -20.67
N ASN A 8 -13.51 -15.23 -20.51
CA ASN A 8 -14.12 -14.22 -21.38
C ASN A 8 -13.16 -13.90 -22.53
N LEU A 9 -13.51 -14.33 -23.74
CA LEU A 9 -12.91 -13.89 -25.00
C LEU A 9 -13.81 -12.80 -25.63
N PRO A 10 -13.23 -11.78 -26.30
CA PRO A 10 -14.01 -10.69 -26.87
C PRO A 10 -14.75 -11.14 -28.13
N TRP A 11 -16.03 -10.73 -28.22
CA TRP A 11 -16.96 -11.07 -29.27
C TRP A 11 -16.58 -10.47 -30.63
N GLY A 12 -16.52 -11.31 -31.66
CA GLY A 12 -16.22 -10.92 -33.04
C GLY A 12 -16.61 -11.97 -34.09
N LYS A 13 -17.89 -11.97 -34.46
CA LYS A 13 -18.51 -12.40 -35.74
C LYS A 13 -18.64 -13.90 -36.13
N LYS A 14 -19.87 -14.16 -36.61
CA LYS A 14 -20.43 -15.16 -37.54
C LYS A 14 -20.80 -16.55 -37.01
N LYS A 15 -22.14 -16.75 -36.95
CA LYS A 15 -22.85 -18.04 -36.96
C LYS A 15 -22.50 -18.82 -38.22
N GLU A 16 -21.94 -20.00 -38.06
CA GLU A 16 -22.13 -21.13 -38.96
C GLU A 16 -22.63 -22.31 -38.12
N GLU A 17 -23.73 -22.91 -38.54
CA GLU A 17 -24.34 -24.09 -37.92
C GLU A 17 -23.41 -25.30 -38.11
N MET A 18 -23.13 -26.04 -37.04
CA MET A 18 -22.50 -27.35 -37.13
C MET A 18 -23.39 -28.40 -36.45
N GLU A 19 -23.86 -29.34 -37.28
CA GLU A 19 -24.44 -30.62 -36.91
C GLU A 19 -23.49 -31.43 -36.03
N VAL A 20 -24.06 -32.06 -35.01
CA VAL A 20 -23.37 -33.06 -34.17
C VAL A 20 -23.50 -34.41 -34.87
N VAL A 21 -22.37 -34.97 -35.32
CA VAL A 21 -22.28 -36.38 -35.71
C VAL A 21 -21.32 -37.06 -34.73
N GLU A 22 -21.84 -38.01 -33.97
CA GLU A 22 -21.05 -38.94 -33.16
C GLU A 22 -20.48 -40.04 -34.06
N GLU A 23 -19.16 -40.29 -33.97
CA GLU A 23 -18.60 -41.56 -34.44
C GLU A 23 -17.39 -41.99 -33.57
N GLU A 24 -17.41 -43.26 -33.16
CA GLU A 24 -16.41 -43.93 -32.33
C GLU A 24 -15.13 -44.32 -33.12
N ALA A 25 -14.03 -44.49 -32.38
CA ALA A 25 -12.64 -44.72 -32.82
C ALA A 25 -12.39 -46.04 -33.61
N PRO A 26 -11.21 -46.19 -34.25
CA PRO A 26 -10.14 -46.94 -33.57
C PRO A 26 -8.69 -46.47 -33.86
N GLY A 27 -7.79 -46.73 -32.90
CA GLY A 27 -6.43 -46.19 -32.86
C GLY A 27 -5.34 -46.91 -33.64
N LYS A 28 -4.12 -46.35 -33.55
CA LYS A 28 -2.84 -47.04 -33.68
C LYS A 28 -1.77 -46.36 -32.81
N SER A 29 -1.18 -47.16 -31.93
CA SER A 29 0.06 -47.00 -31.16
C SER A 29 1.30 -47.10 -32.10
N ILE A 30 2.59 -47.01 -31.72
CA ILE A 30 3.33 -47.67 -30.64
C ILE A 30 4.75 -47.06 -30.51
N LEU A 31 5.22 -46.85 -29.26
CA LEU A 31 6.55 -47.19 -28.66
C LEU A 31 6.84 -46.20 -27.50
N GLY A 32 6.98 -46.56 -26.22
CA GLY A 32 6.95 -47.85 -25.55
C GLY A 32 7.98 -47.90 -24.42
N VAL A 33 7.58 -47.72 -23.15
CA VAL A 33 8.18 -48.35 -21.96
C VAL A 33 7.10 -48.46 -20.88
N LYS A 34 6.79 -49.70 -20.46
CA LYS A 34 6.01 -50.03 -19.27
C LYS A 34 6.99 -50.32 -18.13
N LEU A 35 6.83 -49.68 -16.97
CA LEU A 35 7.42 -50.15 -15.73
C LEU A 35 6.32 -50.78 -14.84
N PRO A 36 6.52 -52.01 -14.34
CA PRO A 36 5.62 -52.65 -13.40
C PRO A 36 5.97 -52.23 -11.97
N TRP A 37 5.00 -51.79 -11.18
CA TRP A 37 5.18 -51.71 -9.74
C TRP A 37 4.38 -52.82 -9.08
N LYS A 38 5.12 -53.79 -8.56
CA LYS A 38 4.67 -54.85 -7.65
C LYS A 38 5.07 -54.39 -6.26
N ARG A 39 4.15 -54.49 -5.30
CA ARG A 39 4.36 -54.09 -3.90
C ARG A 39 5.18 -55.20 -3.22
N GLU A 40 6.44 -54.93 -2.91
CA GLU A 40 7.22 -55.73 -1.97
C GLU A 40 7.52 -54.87 -0.75
N VAL A 41 7.17 -55.42 0.42
CA VAL A 41 7.47 -54.86 1.73
C VAL A 41 8.81 -55.46 2.13
N VAL A 42 9.85 -54.63 2.23
CA VAL A 42 11.10 -54.98 2.89
C VAL A 42 11.19 -54.10 4.13
N VAL A 43 11.27 -54.77 5.28
CA VAL A 43 11.51 -54.18 6.60
C VAL A 43 13.02 -54.22 6.82
N GLU A 44 13.63 -53.06 7.05
CA GLU A 44 14.92 -52.96 7.72
C GLU A 44 14.80 -51.87 8.81
N GLU A 45 14.99 -52.30 10.06
CA GLU A 45 15.30 -51.50 11.26
C GLU A 45 16.72 -50.93 11.08
N GLU A 46 17.05 -49.68 11.44
CA GLU A 46 17.41 -49.12 12.76
C GLU A 46 17.95 -47.69 12.42
N GLU A 47 17.85 -46.59 13.18
CA GLU A 47 18.12 -46.27 14.59
C GLU A 47 17.44 -44.91 14.93
N GLU A 48 16.83 -44.79 16.13
CA GLU A 48 16.27 -43.56 16.74
C GLU A 48 17.40 -42.73 17.41
N GLU A 49 17.40 -41.38 17.46
CA GLU A 49 16.64 -40.45 18.34
C GLU A 49 17.11 -38.98 18.08
N PRO A 50 16.49 -37.90 18.63
CA PRO A 50 15.07 -37.66 18.86
C PRO A 50 14.60 -36.29 18.29
N GLN A 51 13.39 -36.25 17.71
CA GLN A 51 12.70 -35.01 17.35
C GLN A 51 11.72 -34.56 18.44
N ALA A 52 11.62 -33.23 18.59
CA ALA A 52 10.73 -32.55 19.51
C ALA A 52 9.24 -32.83 19.21
N LYS A 53 8.50 -32.97 20.32
CA LYS A 53 7.08 -33.38 20.39
C LYS A 53 6.13 -32.43 19.67
N SER A 54 5.17 -33.01 18.94
CA SER A 54 3.98 -32.33 18.41
C SER A 54 3.04 -31.90 19.54
N ILE A 55 2.67 -30.63 19.59
CA ILE A 55 1.56 -30.12 20.40
C ILE A 55 0.27 -30.34 19.59
N LEU A 56 -0.28 -31.55 19.68
CA LEU A 56 -1.63 -31.89 19.16
C LEU A 56 -2.34 -32.84 20.13
N GLY A 57 -2.19 -32.57 21.42
CA GLY A 57 -2.72 -33.39 22.51
C GLY A 57 -3.02 -32.57 23.75
N GLN A 58 -3.80 -31.49 23.60
CA GLN A 58 -4.47 -30.82 24.72
C GLN A 58 -5.52 -29.86 24.16
N LEU A 59 -6.71 -30.37 23.86
CA LEU A 59 -7.95 -29.61 23.97
C LEU A 59 -9.07 -30.63 24.17
N GLY A 60 -9.68 -30.54 25.36
CA GLY A 60 -10.74 -31.43 25.79
C GLY A 60 -11.97 -31.32 24.92
N THR A 61 -12.65 -32.45 24.78
CA THR A 61 -13.98 -32.59 24.20
C THR A 61 -14.99 -31.63 24.86
N MET A 62 -15.40 -30.58 24.15
CA MET A 62 -16.65 -29.86 24.46
C MET A 62 -17.76 -30.36 23.53
N ARG A 63 -18.76 -30.97 24.16
CA ARG A 63 -19.94 -31.57 23.55
C ARG A 63 -20.99 -30.47 23.39
N TRP A 64 -21.30 -30.05 22.17
CA TRP A 64 -22.37 -29.09 21.90
C TRP A 64 -23.72 -29.82 21.84
N SER A 65 -24.62 -29.46 22.74
CA SER A 65 -26.02 -29.88 22.72
C SER A 65 -26.83 -28.85 21.93
N LEU A 66 -27.32 -29.23 20.76
CA LEU A 66 -28.29 -28.45 19.99
C LEU A 66 -29.62 -28.36 20.75
N LYS A 67 -30.12 -27.14 20.95
CA LYS A 67 -31.55 -26.86 21.09
C LYS A 67 -31.94 -25.85 20.00
N PRO A 68 -33.04 -26.06 19.27
CA PRO A 68 -33.47 -25.12 18.25
C PRO A 68 -34.22 -23.96 18.90
N LYS A 69 -34.02 -22.74 18.38
CA LYS A 69 -34.94 -21.62 18.59
C LYS A 69 -34.92 -20.68 17.38
N ASP A 70 -36.04 -20.71 16.68
CA ASP A 70 -36.78 -19.62 16.04
C ASP A 70 -36.03 -18.73 15.03
N GLU A 71 -35.97 -19.24 13.79
CA GLU A 71 -35.86 -18.46 12.56
C GLU A 71 -37.19 -17.71 12.31
N GLN A 72 -37.28 -16.42 12.65
CA GLN A 72 -38.35 -15.56 12.10
C GLN A 72 -38.11 -14.05 12.11
N GLU A 73 -36.93 -13.53 12.46
CA GLU A 73 -36.71 -12.06 12.51
C GLU A 73 -35.55 -11.53 11.64
N GLU A 74 -34.80 -12.37 10.92
CA GLU A 74 -33.69 -11.92 10.05
C GLU A 74 -34.04 -11.81 8.55
N GLU A 75 -35.26 -12.19 8.13
CA GLU A 75 -35.67 -12.14 6.72
C GLU A 75 -36.46 -10.87 6.33
N GLU A 76 -36.96 -10.09 7.30
CA GLU A 76 -37.75 -8.88 7.00
C GLU A 76 -36.89 -7.63 6.73
N ALA A 77 -35.68 -7.53 7.27
CA ALA A 77 -34.80 -6.37 7.06
C ALA A 77 -34.13 -6.35 5.67
N ALA A 78 -33.89 -7.52 5.06
CA ALA A 78 -33.26 -7.62 3.74
C ALA A 78 -34.25 -7.36 2.59
N VAL A 79 -35.56 -7.54 2.82
CA VAL A 79 -36.62 -7.38 1.80
C VAL A 79 -37.12 -5.94 1.69
N GLU A 80 -36.97 -5.11 2.74
CA GLU A 80 -37.32 -3.68 2.69
C GLU A 80 -36.29 -2.82 1.94
N GLU A 81 -35.00 -3.17 1.99
CA GLU A 81 -33.95 -2.42 1.29
C GLU A 81 -33.94 -2.69 -0.23
N GLU A 82 -34.40 -3.86 -0.67
CA GLU A 82 -34.54 -4.20 -2.09
C GLU A 82 -35.81 -3.59 -2.72
N LYS A 83 -36.89 -3.42 -1.94
CA LYS A 83 -38.12 -2.76 -2.41
C LYS A 83 -37.98 -1.24 -2.56
N SER A 84 -37.13 -0.58 -1.75
CA SER A 84 -36.89 0.87 -1.91
C SER A 84 -36.09 1.21 -3.18
N LYS A 85 -35.14 0.36 -3.56
CA LYS A 85 -34.36 0.49 -4.82
C LYS A 85 -35.19 0.16 -6.06
N ALA A 86 -36.11 -0.80 -5.98
CA ALA A 86 -37.05 -1.11 -7.08
C ALA A 86 -38.15 -0.04 -7.27
N SER A 87 -38.52 0.71 -6.22
CA SER A 87 -39.45 1.84 -6.31
C SER A 87 -38.82 3.09 -6.91
N PHE A 88 -37.52 3.31 -6.72
CA PHE A 88 -36.79 4.46 -7.28
C PHE A 88 -36.65 4.36 -8.81
N PHE A 89 -36.44 3.17 -9.36
CA PHE A 89 -36.30 2.96 -10.81
C PHE A 89 -37.62 2.94 -11.60
N ASN A 90 -38.78 2.80 -10.95
CA ASN A 90 -40.10 2.89 -11.61
C ASN A 90 -40.66 4.32 -11.67
N GLN A 91 -40.00 5.31 -11.05
CA GLN A 91 -40.45 6.71 -11.02
C GLN A 91 -39.74 7.63 -12.03
N LEU A 92 -38.76 7.10 -12.79
CA LEU A 92 -38.06 7.81 -13.87
C LEU A 92 -38.58 7.48 -15.29
N GLY A 93 -39.71 6.77 -15.40
CA GLY A 93 -40.27 6.30 -16.66
C GLY A 93 -41.65 6.88 -16.97
N THR A 94 -41.84 8.20 -16.97
CA THR A 94 -42.90 8.90 -17.73
C THR A 94 -42.82 10.41 -17.54
N MET A 95 -41.96 11.10 -18.30
CA MET A 95 -42.14 12.54 -18.56
C MET A 95 -42.43 12.76 -20.03
N ARG A 96 -43.71 13.09 -20.27
CA ARG A 96 -44.31 13.40 -21.57
C ARG A 96 -44.01 14.87 -21.88
N TRP A 97 -43.23 15.11 -22.93
CA TRP A 97 -42.94 16.45 -23.44
C TRP A 97 -44.24 17.13 -23.89
N SER A 98 -44.56 18.28 -23.30
CA SER A 98 -45.57 19.21 -23.83
C SER A 98 -44.85 20.47 -24.29
N LEU A 99 -44.74 20.63 -25.60
CA LEU A 99 -44.31 21.86 -26.26
C LEU A 99 -45.41 22.90 -26.14
N ASN A 100 -45.13 24.02 -25.47
CA ASN A 100 -45.87 25.26 -25.67
C ASN A 100 -44.94 26.29 -26.30
N ALA A 101 -45.30 26.67 -27.52
CA ALA A 101 -44.72 27.82 -28.22
C ALA A 101 -45.25 29.11 -27.59
N GLY A 102 -44.34 30.02 -27.27
CA GLY A 102 -44.65 31.38 -26.86
C GLY A 102 -43.45 32.27 -27.16
N GLU A 103 -43.58 33.08 -28.21
CA GLU A 103 -42.63 34.12 -28.59
C GLU A 103 -42.54 35.21 -27.52
N ALA A 104 -41.33 35.59 -27.13
CA ALA A 104 -41.02 36.94 -26.65
C ALA A 104 -39.52 37.22 -26.88
N ALA A 105 -39.25 38.41 -27.38
CA ALA A 105 -38.00 38.83 -28.00
C ALA A 105 -36.97 39.37 -27.00
N GLU A 106 -35.70 39.13 -27.36
CA GLU A 106 -34.53 40.03 -27.27
C GLU A 106 -34.19 40.73 -25.93
N GLU A 107 -33.10 40.28 -25.29
CA GLU A 107 -32.01 41.14 -24.80
C GLU A 107 -30.76 40.26 -24.63
N VAL A 108 -29.68 40.60 -25.36
CA VAL A 108 -28.40 39.87 -25.36
C VAL A 108 -27.47 40.54 -24.36
N GLU A 109 -27.24 39.90 -23.23
CA GLU A 109 -26.10 40.18 -22.35
C GLU A 109 -25.09 39.04 -22.56
N GLU A 110 -23.90 39.35 -23.10
CA GLU A 110 -22.80 38.39 -23.21
C GLU A 110 -22.31 38.04 -21.80
N VAL A 111 -22.80 36.93 -21.27
CA VAL A 111 -22.19 36.22 -20.16
C VAL A 111 -21.24 35.19 -20.77
N GLU A 112 -19.94 35.29 -20.49
CA GLU A 112 -19.00 34.19 -20.74
C GLU A 112 -19.46 32.97 -19.95
N GLU A 113 -20.20 32.09 -20.62
CA GLU A 113 -20.60 30.79 -20.13
C GLU A 113 -19.33 29.94 -20.02
N VAL A 114 -18.78 29.86 -18.81
CA VAL A 114 -17.83 28.80 -18.46
C VAL A 114 -18.65 27.51 -18.53
N VAL A 115 -18.62 26.86 -19.68
CA VAL A 115 -19.16 25.52 -19.87
C VAL A 115 -18.30 24.58 -19.02
N GLU A 116 -18.72 24.33 -17.79
CA GLU A 116 -18.35 23.10 -17.11
C GLU A 116 -18.91 21.96 -17.98
N GLU A 117 -18.05 21.30 -18.73
CA GLU A 117 -18.43 20.09 -19.45
C GLU A 117 -18.95 19.09 -18.41
N GLU A 118 -20.26 18.85 -18.40
CA GLU A 118 -20.86 17.72 -17.69
C GLU A 118 -20.24 16.44 -18.28
N GLU A 119 -19.17 15.93 -17.64
CA GLU A 119 -18.61 14.64 -17.99
C GLU A 119 -19.70 13.58 -17.79
N ASP A 120 -20.04 12.86 -18.87
CA ASP A 120 -20.94 11.70 -18.83
C ASP A 120 -20.44 10.72 -17.75
N GLU A 121 -21.15 10.67 -16.61
CA GLU A 121 -20.81 9.86 -15.45
C GLU A 121 -20.68 8.37 -15.79
N SER A 122 -21.43 7.91 -16.80
CA SER A 122 -21.33 6.53 -17.25
C SER A 122 -19.99 6.28 -17.96
N ALA A 123 -19.53 7.24 -18.77
CA ALA A 123 -18.25 7.16 -19.45
C ALA A 123 -17.07 7.30 -18.49
N SER A 124 -17.20 8.12 -17.43
CA SER A 124 -16.16 8.26 -16.40
C SER A 124 -16.00 6.98 -15.57
N PHE A 125 -17.10 6.33 -15.19
CA PHE A 125 -17.06 5.04 -14.49
C PHE A 125 -16.29 3.96 -15.25
N TRP A 126 -16.58 3.76 -16.55
CA TRP A 126 -15.89 2.72 -17.35
C TRP A 126 -14.40 2.99 -17.54
N ARG A 127 -13.96 4.26 -17.53
CA ARG A 127 -12.54 4.61 -17.58
C ARG A 127 -11.82 4.29 -16.26
N GLN A 128 -12.52 4.47 -15.15
CA GLN A 128 -12.03 4.22 -13.80
C GLN A 128 -12.22 2.77 -13.36
N TRP A 129 -13.01 1.99 -14.11
CA TRP A 129 -13.36 0.62 -13.76
C TRP A 129 -12.13 -0.27 -13.61
N TYR A 130 -12.04 -0.92 -12.46
CA TYR A 130 -11.01 -1.88 -12.13
C TYR A 130 -11.50 -2.83 -11.07
N VAL A 131 -11.43 -4.13 -11.36
CA VAL A 131 -11.88 -5.17 -10.44
C VAL A 131 -10.70 -5.63 -9.59
N SER A 132 -10.72 -5.25 -8.30
CA SER A 132 -9.72 -5.66 -7.32
C SER A 132 -10.08 -7.02 -6.68
N ILE A 133 -10.18 -8.09 -7.48
CA ILE A 133 -10.32 -9.47 -6.98
C ILE A 133 -8.91 -10.08 -6.89
N THR A 134 -8.14 -9.59 -5.94
CA THR A 134 -6.81 -10.11 -5.65
C THR A 134 -6.73 -10.37 -4.15
N GLY A 135 -6.29 -11.58 -3.79
CA GLY A 135 -5.80 -11.97 -2.47
C GLY A 135 -6.76 -11.87 -1.27
N PHE A 136 -7.52 -12.93 -1.00
CA PHE A 136 -7.99 -13.21 0.36
C PHE A 136 -6.76 -13.43 1.28
N PRO A 137 -6.68 -12.83 2.48
CA PRO A 137 -7.80 -12.35 3.29
C PRO A 137 -8.00 -10.82 3.35
N PHE A 138 -7.22 -10.00 2.63
CA PHE A 138 -7.26 -8.53 2.76
C PHE A 138 -7.64 -7.87 1.43
N PRO A 139 -8.94 -7.72 1.12
CA PRO A 139 -9.35 -7.11 -0.14
C PRO A 139 -9.03 -5.60 -0.12
N LEU A 140 -8.58 -5.06 -1.26
CA LEU A 140 -8.19 -3.66 -1.38
C LEU A 140 -9.32 -2.80 -1.93
N ARG A 141 -9.63 -1.70 -1.24
CA ARG A 141 -10.62 -0.72 -1.69
C ARG A 141 -9.96 0.43 -2.46
N PRO A 142 -10.71 1.11 -3.34
CA PRO A 142 -12.05 0.76 -3.82
C PRO A 142 -12.04 -0.49 -4.74
N PHE A 143 -13.16 -1.22 -4.79
CA PHE A 143 -13.25 -2.55 -5.39
C PHE A 143 -13.52 -2.58 -6.90
N LEU A 144 -14.25 -1.57 -7.40
CA LEU A 144 -14.80 -1.57 -8.76
C LEU A 144 -14.34 -0.38 -9.60
N SER A 145 -13.95 0.73 -8.98
CA SER A 145 -13.56 1.96 -9.68
C SER A 145 -12.43 2.65 -8.93
N ARG A 146 -11.39 3.08 -9.64
CA ARG A 146 -10.23 3.81 -9.11
C ARG A 146 -9.97 5.02 -9.99
N LYS A 147 -10.28 6.19 -9.45
CA LYS A 147 -9.94 7.48 -10.08
C LYS A 147 -8.45 7.75 -9.92
N THR A 148 -7.80 8.15 -11.01
CA THR A 148 -6.38 8.47 -11.07
C THR A 148 -6.19 9.96 -11.25
N TYR A 149 -5.41 10.55 -10.34
CA TYR A 149 -4.95 11.93 -10.44
C TYR A 149 -3.49 11.94 -10.88
N ARG A 150 -3.14 12.79 -11.85
CA ARG A 150 -1.76 12.98 -12.30
C ARG A 150 -1.28 14.38 -11.91
N TYR A 151 -0.16 14.42 -11.20
CA TYR A 151 0.55 15.64 -10.81
C TYR A 151 1.88 15.72 -11.53
N GLU A 152 2.27 16.91 -11.97
CA GLU A 152 3.60 17.17 -12.50
C GLU A 152 4.51 17.67 -11.39
N VAL A 153 5.51 16.87 -11.04
CA VAL A 153 6.47 17.15 -9.95
C VAL A 153 7.64 17.99 -10.46
N ASP A 154 8.16 17.62 -11.62
CA ASP A 154 9.14 18.41 -12.36
C ASP A 154 8.62 18.57 -13.79
N PRO A 155 8.53 19.82 -14.31
CA PRO A 155 8.01 20.07 -15.65
C PRO A 155 8.67 19.21 -16.73
N GLY A 156 7.88 18.36 -17.39
CA GLY A 156 8.31 17.55 -18.52
C GLY A 156 9.22 16.36 -18.17
N SER A 157 9.46 16.05 -16.89
CA SER A 157 10.40 14.99 -16.50
C SER A 157 9.98 14.09 -15.34
N THR A 158 9.20 14.57 -14.37
CA THR A 158 8.77 13.76 -13.22
C THR A 158 7.28 13.97 -12.97
N TRP A 159 6.52 12.88 -12.86
CA TRP A 159 5.09 12.91 -12.57
C TRP A 159 4.73 11.94 -11.45
N SER A 160 3.71 12.27 -10.67
CA SER A 160 3.09 11.38 -9.70
C SER A 160 1.68 11.06 -10.15
N PHE A 161 1.31 9.79 -10.03
CA PHE A 161 -0.03 9.29 -10.30
C PHE A 161 -0.56 8.71 -9.01
N GLU A 162 -1.75 9.13 -8.59
CA GLU A 162 -2.32 8.74 -7.32
C GLU A 162 -3.70 8.14 -7.50
N GLN A 163 -3.99 7.12 -6.69
CA GLN A 163 -5.29 6.49 -6.56
C GLN A 163 -5.65 6.36 -5.08
N GLU A 164 -6.95 6.29 -4.80
CA GLU A 164 -7.46 5.92 -3.47
C GLU A 164 -7.09 4.47 -3.15
N GLN A 165 -6.67 4.23 -1.89
CA GLN A 165 -6.27 2.93 -1.40
C GLN A 165 -6.75 2.74 0.03
N GLY A 166 -7.64 1.76 0.22
CA GLY A 166 -8.12 1.33 1.54
C GLY A 166 -7.85 -0.15 1.78
N LEU A 167 -7.85 -0.55 3.06
CA LEU A 167 -7.64 -1.94 3.48
C LEU A 167 -8.95 -2.58 3.96
N GLY A 168 -9.31 -3.72 3.39
CA GLY A 168 -10.38 -4.59 3.85
C GLY A 168 -11.78 -3.98 3.73
N PHE A 169 -12.57 -4.14 4.79
CA PHE A 169 -13.91 -3.57 4.93
C PHE A 169 -13.94 -2.27 5.76
N SER A 170 -12.76 -1.72 6.08
CA SER A 170 -12.64 -0.45 6.78
C SER A 170 -13.07 0.73 5.88
N ASN A 171 -13.57 1.80 6.50
CA ASN A 171 -13.84 3.08 5.84
C ASN A 171 -12.60 4.01 5.83
N VAL A 172 -11.44 3.48 6.19
CA VAL A 172 -10.17 4.20 6.23
C VAL A 172 -9.43 4.04 4.90
N THR A 173 -9.00 5.16 4.33
CA THR A 173 -8.30 5.18 3.04
C THR A 173 -7.25 6.30 2.97
N THR A 174 -6.29 6.16 2.07
CA THR A 174 -5.31 7.19 1.74
C THR A 174 -4.89 7.05 0.28
N ASN A 175 -3.99 7.92 -0.19
CA ASN A 175 -3.43 7.83 -1.53
C ASN A 175 -2.36 6.73 -1.62
N VAL A 176 -2.38 5.94 -2.70
CA VAL A 176 -1.23 5.17 -3.17
C VAL A 176 -0.65 5.85 -4.42
N ARG A 177 0.68 5.96 -4.49
CA ARG A 177 1.36 6.73 -5.52
C ARG A 177 2.30 5.89 -6.36
N MET A 178 2.11 5.99 -7.68
CA MET A 178 3.08 5.63 -8.70
C MET A 178 3.88 6.88 -9.10
N THR A 179 5.21 6.76 -9.19
CA THR A 179 6.07 7.86 -9.68
C THR A 179 6.66 7.49 -11.03
N VAL A 180 6.55 8.41 -11.98
CA VAL A 180 7.01 8.24 -13.37
C VAL A 180 8.11 9.25 -13.65
N ILE A 181 9.27 8.78 -14.08
CA ILE A 181 10.43 9.60 -14.41
C ILE A 181 10.80 9.40 -15.87
N LYS A 182 11.00 10.50 -16.60
CA LYS A 182 11.57 10.49 -17.94
C LYS A 182 13.06 10.25 -17.87
N LEU A 183 13.53 9.24 -18.57
CA LEU A 183 14.93 8.88 -18.67
C LEU A 183 15.64 9.58 -19.84
N LYS A 184 16.97 9.63 -19.79
CA LYS A 184 17.84 10.10 -20.89
C LYS A 184 17.68 9.30 -22.18
N SER A 185 17.31 8.02 -22.07
CA SER A 185 16.99 7.15 -23.21
C SER A 185 15.78 7.66 -24.02
N GLY A 186 14.95 8.53 -23.42
CA GLY A 186 13.65 8.93 -23.94
C GLY A 186 12.51 8.01 -23.50
N GLY A 187 12.78 7.00 -22.68
CA GLY A 187 11.76 6.15 -22.05
C GLY A 187 11.30 6.64 -20.68
N LEU A 188 10.33 5.93 -20.11
CA LEU A 188 9.81 6.16 -18.76
C LEU A 188 10.25 5.06 -17.80
N PHE A 189 10.68 5.48 -16.62
CA PHE A 189 10.85 4.65 -15.44
C PHE A 189 9.61 4.80 -14.54
N VAL A 190 8.96 3.68 -14.24
CA VAL A 190 7.75 3.61 -13.42
C VAL A 190 8.07 2.94 -12.09
N HIS A 191 7.97 3.71 -11.00
CA HIS A 191 8.16 3.26 -9.62
C HIS A 191 6.81 3.02 -8.94
N ALA A 192 6.66 1.89 -8.24
CA ALA A 192 5.47 1.53 -7.46
C ALA A 192 4.17 1.65 -8.27
N PRO A 193 3.99 0.84 -9.34
CA PRO A 193 2.82 0.95 -10.22
C PRO A 193 1.51 0.79 -9.44
N ILE A 194 0.53 1.63 -9.77
CA ILE A 194 -0.84 1.60 -9.24
C ILE A 194 -1.77 0.83 -10.18
N ALA A 195 -3.07 0.73 -9.89
CA ALA A 195 -4.00 -0.04 -10.72
C ALA A 195 -4.04 0.52 -12.15
N PRO A 196 -3.78 -0.31 -13.19
CA PRO A 196 -3.76 0.13 -14.58
C PRO A 196 -5.18 0.29 -15.14
N THR A 197 -5.96 1.23 -14.58
CA THR A 197 -7.27 1.62 -15.12
C THR A 197 -7.10 2.23 -16.51
N ALA A 198 -8.16 2.23 -17.33
CA ALA A 198 -8.09 2.86 -18.64
C ALA A 198 -7.76 4.37 -18.53
N GLU A 199 -8.24 5.03 -17.49
CA GLU A 199 -7.86 6.40 -17.13
C GLU A 199 -6.37 6.55 -16.84
N CYS A 200 -5.81 5.72 -15.95
CA CYS A 200 -4.38 5.73 -15.62
C CYS A 200 -3.51 5.51 -16.87
N LEU A 201 -3.86 4.52 -17.70
CA LEU A 201 -3.11 4.19 -18.91
C LEU A 201 -3.21 5.30 -19.97
N LYS A 202 -4.37 5.96 -20.10
CA LYS A 202 -4.53 7.13 -20.97
C LYS A 202 -3.66 8.29 -20.51
N LEU A 203 -3.70 8.64 -19.22
CA LEU A 203 -2.89 9.72 -18.65
C LEU A 203 -1.38 9.49 -18.82
N LEU A 204 -0.94 8.22 -18.80
CA LEU A 204 0.44 7.85 -19.08
C LEU A 204 0.77 7.93 -20.57
N ALA A 205 -0.14 7.46 -21.44
CA ALA A 205 0.01 7.52 -22.89
C ALA A 205 0.10 8.98 -23.42
N ASP A 206 -0.61 9.91 -22.76
CA ASP A 206 -0.56 11.35 -23.07
C ASP A 206 0.82 11.97 -22.88
N LEU A 207 1.73 11.33 -22.12
CA LEU A 207 3.13 11.74 -22.02
C LEU A 207 3.91 11.49 -23.32
N LYS A 208 3.38 10.67 -24.24
CA LYS A 208 3.96 10.34 -25.56
C LYS A 208 5.39 9.79 -25.48
N LEU A 209 5.68 9.03 -24.41
CA LEU A 209 6.97 8.38 -24.17
C LEU A 209 6.74 6.89 -23.87
N PRO A 210 7.61 5.98 -24.35
CA PRO A 210 7.46 4.56 -24.09
C PRO A 210 7.81 4.22 -22.64
N VAL A 211 7.06 3.31 -22.02
CA VAL A 211 7.43 2.72 -20.72
C VAL A 211 8.59 1.74 -20.94
N GLU A 212 9.73 2.02 -20.31
CA GLU A 212 10.96 1.24 -20.48
C GLU A 212 11.24 0.36 -19.27
N HIS A 213 11.00 0.87 -18.07
CA HIS A 213 11.20 0.14 -16.82
C HIS A 213 10.00 0.27 -15.90
N ILE A 214 9.62 -0.83 -15.26
CA ILE A 214 8.58 -0.90 -14.22
C ILE A 214 9.22 -1.55 -13.01
N VAL A 215 9.08 -0.95 -11.83
CA VAL A 215 9.73 -1.43 -10.61
C VAL A 215 8.69 -1.70 -9.54
N LEU A 216 8.71 -2.92 -9.01
CA LEU A 216 8.06 -3.29 -7.76
C LEU A 216 9.08 -3.10 -6.61
N PRO A 217 8.99 -2.03 -5.81
CA PRO A 217 10.03 -1.64 -4.85
C PRO A 217 9.94 -2.34 -3.48
N THR A 218 8.85 -3.04 -3.19
CA THR A 218 8.56 -3.64 -1.88
C THR A 218 7.81 -4.97 -2.06
N PHE A 219 7.64 -5.73 -0.99
CA PHE A 219 6.70 -6.86 -0.95
C PHE A 219 5.31 -6.45 -0.46
N ALA A 220 5.19 -5.25 0.13
CA ALA A 220 3.97 -4.75 0.73
C ALA A 220 2.81 -4.87 -0.27
N TYR A 221 1.73 -5.49 0.21
CA TYR A 221 0.72 -6.09 -0.63
C TYR A 221 0.01 -5.05 -1.51
N GLU A 222 -0.28 -3.89 -0.94
CA GLU A 222 -0.90 -2.72 -1.55
C GLU A 222 -0.10 -2.14 -2.72
N HIS A 223 1.23 -2.28 -2.73
CA HIS A 223 2.11 -1.85 -3.83
C HIS A 223 2.42 -2.99 -4.80
N LYS A 224 2.33 -4.24 -4.33
CA LYS A 224 2.65 -5.45 -5.09
C LYS A 224 1.57 -5.85 -6.08
N VAL A 225 0.32 -5.78 -5.65
CA VAL A 225 -0.83 -6.38 -6.33
C VAL A 225 -1.07 -5.82 -7.73
N PHE A 226 -0.70 -4.56 -7.97
CA PHE A 226 -0.87 -3.89 -9.26
C PHE A 226 0.31 -4.08 -10.20
N ALA A 227 1.48 -4.48 -9.70
CA ALA A 227 2.69 -4.60 -10.51
C ALA A 227 2.55 -5.59 -11.67
N GLY A 228 1.98 -6.77 -11.42
CA GLY A 228 1.70 -7.77 -12.47
C GLY A 228 0.72 -7.27 -13.54
N PRO A 229 -0.50 -6.83 -13.16
CA PRO A 229 -1.44 -6.20 -14.09
C PRO A 229 -0.83 -5.05 -14.90
N PHE A 230 -0.07 -4.16 -14.26
CA PHE A 230 0.55 -3.01 -14.92
C PHE A 230 1.62 -3.45 -15.92
N ALA A 231 2.48 -4.41 -15.55
CA ALA A 231 3.49 -4.97 -16.46
C ALA A 231 2.87 -5.60 -17.71
N ARG A 232 1.69 -6.25 -17.59
CA ARG A 232 0.98 -6.80 -18.76
C ARG A 232 0.49 -5.73 -19.75
N ALA A 233 0.19 -4.52 -19.28
CA ALA A 233 -0.17 -3.41 -20.15
C ALA A 233 1.03 -2.90 -20.97
N PHE A 234 2.25 -3.16 -20.52
CA PHE A 234 3.51 -2.72 -21.16
C PHE A 234 4.47 -3.91 -21.37
N PRO A 235 4.13 -4.88 -22.25
CA PRO A 235 4.90 -6.12 -22.41
C PRO A 235 6.34 -5.93 -22.93
N LYS A 236 6.68 -4.73 -23.42
CA LYS A 236 8.04 -4.37 -23.87
C LYS A 236 8.91 -3.80 -22.74
N ALA A 237 8.30 -3.36 -21.63
CA ALA A 237 9.03 -2.79 -20.52
C ALA A 237 9.76 -3.88 -19.72
N ARG A 238 10.90 -3.52 -19.14
CA ARG A 238 11.61 -4.36 -18.18
C ARG A 238 10.98 -4.24 -16.81
N ALA A 239 10.48 -5.36 -16.30
CA ALA A 239 9.97 -5.44 -14.93
C ALA A 239 11.12 -5.79 -13.96
N TRP A 240 11.34 -4.93 -12.98
CA TRP A 240 12.31 -5.11 -11.91
C TRP A 240 11.57 -5.32 -10.59
N VAL A 241 12.06 -6.26 -9.79
CA VAL A 241 11.33 -6.73 -8.62
C VAL A 241 12.24 -6.74 -7.41
N ALA A 242 11.77 -6.16 -6.31
CA ALA A 242 12.46 -6.28 -5.04
C ALA A 242 12.66 -7.75 -4.65
N PRO A 243 13.81 -8.13 -4.06
CA PRO A 243 14.08 -9.50 -3.66
C PRO A 243 13.11 -9.97 -2.57
N ARG A 244 13.14 -11.26 -2.25
CA ARG A 244 12.34 -11.84 -1.16
C ARG A 244 10.82 -11.65 -1.32
N GLN A 245 10.32 -11.59 -2.55
CA GLN A 245 8.88 -11.66 -2.80
C GLN A 245 8.31 -12.97 -2.27
N TRP A 246 7.14 -12.86 -1.63
CA TRP A 246 6.39 -14.00 -1.17
C TRP A 246 4.88 -13.77 -1.31
N SER A 247 4.09 -14.84 -1.25
CA SER A 247 2.62 -14.73 -1.19
C SER A 247 2.04 -15.75 -0.23
N TRP A 248 0.83 -15.45 0.23
CA TRP A 248 0.05 -16.28 1.13
C TRP A 248 -1.22 -16.78 0.43
N PRO A 249 -1.74 -17.99 0.74
CA PRO A 249 -1.18 -19.02 1.63
C PRO A 249 -0.04 -19.83 1.00
N ILE A 250 0.17 -19.67 -0.31
CA ILE A 250 1.18 -20.38 -1.09
C ILE A 250 2.15 -19.35 -1.65
N ASN A 251 3.45 -19.61 -1.50
CA ASN A 251 4.48 -18.76 -2.10
C ASN A 251 4.54 -18.97 -3.62
N LEU A 252 4.00 -18.02 -4.37
CA LEU A 252 3.87 -18.06 -5.82
C LEU A 252 5.10 -17.41 -6.47
N PRO A 253 5.67 -18.04 -7.52
CA PRO A 253 6.74 -17.44 -8.29
C PRO A 253 6.24 -16.23 -9.11
N LEU A 254 7.16 -15.34 -9.51
CA LEU A 254 6.85 -14.09 -10.23
C LEU A 254 5.90 -14.24 -11.43
N PRO A 255 6.02 -15.26 -12.30
CA PRO A 255 5.09 -15.43 -13.42
C PRO A 255 3.64 -15.61 -12.97
N LEU A 256 3.40 -16.31 -11.86
CA LEU A 256 2.06 -16.50 -11.30
C LEU A 256 1.54 -15.25 -10.58
N LEU A 257 2.43 -14.30 -10.26
CA LEU A 257 2.07 -12.95 -9.82
C LEU A 257 1.83 -12.00 -11.01
N GLY A 258 1.90 -12.50 -12.24
CA GLY A 258 1.72 -11.71 -13.47
C GLY A 258 2.95 -10.94 -13.91
N LEU A 259 4.11 -11.14 -13.28
CA LEU A 259 5.40 -10.53 -13.60
C LEU A 259 6.24 -11.49 -14.48
N PHE A 260 5.73 -11.76 -15.69
CA PHE A 260 6.41 -12.62 -16.66
C PHE A 260 7.73 -11.97 -17.10
N GLY A 261 8.85 -12.69 -16.91
CA GLY A 261 10.18 -12.16 -17.24
C GLY A 261 10.66 -11.04 -16.30
N GLY A 262 10.03 -10.87 -15.13
CA GLY A 262 10.50 -9.95 -14.11
C GLY A 262 11.87 -10.35 -13.56
N THR A 263 12.78 -9.40 -13.46
CA THR A 263 14.13 -9.59 -12.93
C THR A 263 14.19 -9.16 -11.48
N VAL A 264 14.61 -10.05 -10.59
CA VAL A 264 14.85 -9.72 -9.19
C VAL A 264 16.13 -8.91 -9.06
N LEU A 265 16.06 -7.76 -8.38
CA LEU A 265 17.23 -6.93 -8.11
C LEU A 265 18.11 -7.59 -7.05
N ALA A 266 19.42 -7.61 -7.30
CA ALA A 266 20.40 -8.16 -6.39
C ALA A 266 20.69 -7.21 -5.23
N GLU A 267 20.82 -7.76 -4.01
CA GLU A 267 21.20 -7.04 -2.79
C GLU A 267 22.66 -6.57 -2.82
N GLU A 268 23.53 -7.38 -3.43
CA GLU A 268 24.96 -7.13 -3.58
C GLU A 268 25.40 -7.39 -5.02
N GLY A 269 26.52 -6.75 -5.42
CA GLY A 269 27.11 -6.90 -6.75
C GLY A 269 26.77 -5.77 -7.71
N PRO A 270 27.23 -5.87 -8.97
CA PRO A 270 26.94 -4.87 -9.98
C PRO A 270 25.44 -4.83 -10.29
N LYS A 271 24.95 -3.65 -10.65
CA LYS A 271 23.59 -3.53 -11.17
C LYS A 271 23.44 -4.31 -12.48
N PRO A 272 22.22 -4.76 -12.82
CA PRO A 272 21.96 -5.36 -14.13
C PRO A 272 22.38 -4.42 -15.28
N ASP A 273 22.92 -4.97 -16.37
CA ASP A 273 23.42 -4.18 -17.51
C ASP A 273 22.34 -3.28 -18.15
N GLU A 274 21.07 -3.73 -18.14
CA GLU A 274 19.93 -2.99 -18.67
C GLU A 274 19.33 -1.98 -17.66
N TRP A 275 19.90 -1.86 -16.46
CA TRP A 275 19.40 -0.91 -15.45
C TRP A 275 19.76 0.53 -15.84
N PRO A 276 18.83 1.50 -15.73
CA PRO A 276 19.09 2.88 -16.11
C PRO A 276 20.21 3.48 -15.26
N GLU A 277 21.27 3.95 -15.91
CA GLU A 277 22.44 4.48 -15.22
C GLU A 277 22.06 5.60 -14.26
N GLU A 278 21.15 6.50 -14.61
CA GLU A 278 20.83 7.68 -13.79
C GLU A 278 20.07 7.42 -12.48
N ILE A 279 19.70 6.15 -12.22
CA ILE A 279 19.01 5.73 -11.00
C ILE A 279 19.90 4.76 -10.22
N ASP A 280 20.23 5.12 -8.99
CA ASP A 280 20.82 4.21 -8.01
C ASP A 280 19.73 3.55 -7.16
N TYR A 281 20.04 2.38 -6.58
CA TYR A 281 19.14 1.71 -5.66
C TYR A 281 19.90 1.08 -4.49
N LYS A 282 19.24 0.99 -3.34
CA LYS A 282 19.74 0.37 -2.11
C LYS A 282 18.62 -0.40 -1.45
N ILE A 283 18.86 -1.68 -1.22
CA ILE A 283 17.86 -2.61 -0.72
C ILE A 283 17.98 -2.70 0.80
N PHE A 284 16.88 -2.42 1.49
CA PHE A 284 16.66 -2.90 2.84
C PHE A 284 15.87 -4.18 2.74
N ALA A 285 16.43 -5.27 3.26
CA ALA A 285 15.71 -6.52 3.28
C ALA A 285 16.07 -7.29 4.54
N SER A 286 15.04 -7.72 5.27
CA SER A 286 15.17 -8.47 6.51
C SER A 286 14.29 -9.71 6.43
N PRO A 287 14.87 -10.92 6.46
CA PRO A 287 14.10 -12.16 6.46
C PRO A 287 13.37 -12.41 7.80
N GLU A 288 13.65 -11.61 8.82
CA GLU A 288 13.30 -11.89 10.22
C GLU A 288 12.09 -11.11 10.74
N VAL A 289 11.47 -10.29 9.89
CA VAL A 289 10.41 -9.35 10.26
C VAL A 289 9.08 -9.79 9.66
N GLY A 290 8.11 -10.16 10.51
CA GLY A 290 6.73 -10.46 10.07
C GLY A 290 6.48 -11.92 9.70
N ILE A 291 5.27 -12.19 9.19
CA ILE A 291 4.85 -13.51 8.66
C ILE A 291 5.73 -13.95 7.48
N GLY A 292 6.36 -13.01 6.79
CA GLY A 292 7.34 -13.22 5.74
C GLY A 292 8.28 -12.02 5.66
N PRO A 293 9.36 -12.09 4.87
CA PRO A 293 10.44 -11.10 4.84
C PRO A 293 9.92 -9.68 4.60
N TYR A 294 10.48 -8.70 5.33
CA TYR A 294 10.31 -7.29 4.98
C TYR A 294 11.35 -6.87 3.94
N VAL A 295 10.92 -6.18 2.89
CA VAL A 295 11.82 -5.60 1.88
C VAL A 295 11.31 -4.25 1.42
N GLU A 296 12.22 -3.30 1.29
CA GLU A 296 11.99 -1.99 0.68
C GLU A 296 13.26 -1.57 -0.07
N ILE A 297 13.11 -1.04 -1.28
CA ILE A 297 14.22 -0.50 -2.06
C ILE A 297 14.10 1.02 -2.11
N ALA A 298 15.15 1.71 -1.66
CA ALA A 298 15.30 3.14 -1.90
C ALA A 298 15.92 3.35 -3.27
N PHE A 299 15.37 4.29 -4.05
CA PHE A 299 15.93 4.68 -5.36
C PHE A 299 16.39 6.13 -5.34
N PHE A 300 17.52 6.43 -5.97
CA PHE A 300 18.01 7.79 -6.09
C PHE A 300 18.15 8.18 -7.55
N HIS A 301 17.27 9.07 -8.00
CA HIS A 301 17.38 9.68 -9.33
C HIS A 301 18.38 10.84 -9.25
N ARG A 302 19.59 10.60 -9.79
CA ARG A 302 20.72 11.51 -9.66
C ARG A 302 20.47 12.90 -10.26
N PRO A 303 19.91 13.03 -11.49
CA PRO A 303 19.70 14.33 -12.12
C PRO A 303 18.79 15.27 -11.31
N SER A 304 17.66 14.77 -10.78
CA SER A 304 16.73 15.60 -10.01
C SER A 304 17.01 15.62 -8.50
N ARG A 305 18.07 14.92 -8.06
CA ARG A 305 18.44 14.73 -6.65
C ARG A 305 17.26 14.27 -5.79
N THR A 306 16.50 13.31 -6.31
CA THR A 306 15.25 12.82 -5.72
C THR A 306 15.45 11.42 -5.16
N LEU A 307 15.11 11.24 -3.89
CA LEU A 307 15.03 9.94 -3.24
C LEU A 307 13.59 9.43 -3.35
N LEU A 308 13.38 8.26 -3.96
CA LEU A 308 12.11 7.55 -3.94
C LEU A 308 12.14 6.54 -2.81
N LEU A 309 11.12 6.58 -1.96
CA LEU A 309 10.86 5.61 -0.89
C LEU A 309 9.44 5.09 -1.03
N THR A 310 9.15 3.94 -0.42
CA THR A 310 7.78 3.44 -0.30
C THR A 310 7.19 3.91 1.02
N ASP A 311 7.34 3.11 2.06
CA ASP A 311 6.66 3.29 3.35
C ASP A 311 7.64 3.63 4.49
N ALA A 312 8.95 3.66 4.22
CA ALA A 312 9.98 3.96 5.22
C ALA A 312 9.77 5.31 5.92
N VAL A 313 9.29 6.32 5.19
CA VAL A 313 8.96 7.64 5.74
C VAL A 313 7.72 8.21 5.08
N ILE A 314 7.02 9.05 5.82
CA ILE A 314 5.83 9.76 5.36
C ILE A 314 5.83 11.20 5.90
N VAL A 315 5.03 12.06 5.27
CA VAL A 315 4.62 13.35 5.82
C VAL A 315 3.11 13.45 5.69
N VAL A 316 2.41 13.44 6.82
CA VAL A 316 0.96 13.58 6.86
C VAL A 316 0.58 15.01 6.46
N PRO A 317 -0.21 15.22 5.39
CA PRO A 317 -0.70 16.55 5.04
C PRO A 317 -1.78 17.00 6.02
N ARG A 318 -1.87 18.31 6.24
CA ARG A 318 -2.96 18.90 7.04
C ARG A 318 -4.32 18.69 6.40
N GLU A 319 -4.37 18.83 5.08
CA GLU A 319 -5.57 18.58 4.27
C GLU A 319 -5.54 17.16 3.68
N PRO A 320 -6.71 16.51 3.51
CA PRO A 320 -6.77 15.19 2.89
C PRO A 320 -6.27 15.24 1.44
N PRO A 321 -5.52 14.23 0.97
CA PRO A 321 -5.18 14.11 -0.45
C PRO A 321 -6.43 14.11 -1.33
N GLN A 322 -6.35 14.71 -2.51
CA GLN A 322 -7.48 14.86 -3.44
C GLN A 322 -8.15 13.53 -3.84
N VAL A 323 -7.41 12.42 -3.80
CA VAL A 323 -7.95 11.07 -4.08
C VAL A 323 -8.89 10.56 -2.99
N VAL A 324 -8.80 11.09 -1.75
CA VAL A 324 -9.66 10.68 -0.65
C VAL A 324 -11.03 11.31 -0.86
N ARG A 325 -12.05 10.46 -1.02
CA ARG A 325 -13.39 10.90 -1.36
C ARG A 325 -14.07 11.58 -0.17
N THR A 326 -14.89 12.60 -0.45
CA THR A 326 -15.63 13.34 0.58
C THR A 326 -16.53 12.43 1.41
N ASP A 327 -17.21 11.46 0.79
CA ASP A 327 -18.05 10.49 1.50
C ASP A 327 -17.25 9.66 2.51
N ALA A 328 -16.03 9.23 2.15
CA ALA A 328 -15.15 8.52 3.07
C ALA A 328 -14.70 9.39 4.25
N LEU A 329 -14.45 10.69 4.03
CA LEU A 329 -14.13 11.64 5.10
C LEU A 329 -15.31 11.81 6.05
N LEU A 330 -16.51 12.05 5.53
CA LEU A 330 -17.72 12.21 6.34
C LEU A 330 -18.05 10.92 7.10
N ASP A 331 -17.87 9.75 6.47
CA ASP A 331 -18.03 8.45 7.14
C ASP A 331 -17.04 8.27 8.30
N ALA A 332 -15.79 8.71 8.15
CA ALA A 332 -14.78 8.68 9.21
C ALA A 332 -15.05 9.71 10.32
N ALA A 333 -15.74 10.81 10.00
CA ALA A 333 -16.13 11.84 10.96
C ALA A 333 -17.30 11.39 11.86
N ARG A 334 -18.12 10.44 11.40
CA ARG A 334 -19.20 9.85 12.23
C ARG A 334 -18.62 9.12 13.43
N ASN A 335 -19.39 9.09 14.52
CA ASN A 335 -19.09 8.28 15.70
C ASN A 335 -19.47 6.80 15.46
N GLY A 336 -18.86 6.21 14.44
CA GLY A 336 -19.09 4.82 14.02
C GLY A 336 -18.47 3.81 14.98
N LEU A 337 -18.47 2.54 14.55
CA LEU A 337 -18.00 1.41 15.37
C LEU A 337 -16.58 1.62 15.91
N ALA A 338 -15.65 2.10 15.08
CA ALA A 338 -14.26 2.32 15.49
C ALA A 338 -14.14 3.31 16.65
N VAL A 339 -14.82 4.46 16.56
CA VAL A 339 -14.86 5.46 17.63
C VAL A 339 -15.46 4.88 18.91
N ARG A 340 -16.59 4.18 18.80
CA ARG A 340 -17.28 3.58 19.96
C ARG A 340 -16.44 2.51 20.65
N VAL A 341 -15.75 1.67 19.89
CA VAL A 341 -14.86 0.61 20.43
C VAL A 341 -13.62 1.23 21.10
N LEU A 342 -13.04 2.27 20.50
CA LEU A 342 -11.82 2.90 21.01
C LEU A 342 -12.07 3.95 22.11
N SER A 343 -13.33 4.34 22.36
CA SER A 343 -13.69 5.31 23.41
C SER A 343 -13.67 4.75 24.84
N ALA A 344 -13.15 3.52 25.05
CA ALA A 344 -12.88 2.93 26.36
C ALA A 344 -14.02 3.04 27.40
N GLY A 345 -15.28 2.91 26.96
CA GLY A 345 -16.46 2.96 27.82
C GLY A 345 -17.02 4.36 28.11
N ARG A 346 -16.51 5.41 27.45
CA ARG A 346 -17.15 6.74 27.46
C ARG A 346 -18.46 6.70 26.68
N GLU A 347 -19.43 7.51 27.10
CA GLU A 347 -20.66 7.72 26.35
C GLU A 347 -20.33 8.50 25.07
N VAL A 348 -20.63 7.90 23.92
CA VAL A 348 -20.35 8.49 22.61
C VAL A 348 -21.69 8.92 22.01
N PRO A 349 -21.99 10.23 21.92
CA PRO A 349 -23.25 10.69 21.36
C PRO A 349 -23.29 10.41 19.85
N ASP A 350 -24.48 10.18 19.33
CA ASP A 350 -24.70 10.23 17.89
C ASP A 350 -24.56 11.68 17.42
N VAL A 351 -23.76 11.87 16.39
CA VAL A 351 -23.51 13.17 15.78
C VAL A 351 -24.03 13.09 14.35
N GLU A 352 -24.95 13.99 14.01
CA GLU A 352 -25.38 14.20 12.64
C GLU A 352 -24.22 14.89 11.90
N VAL A 353 -23.69 14.21 10.89
CA VAL A 353 -22.54 14.68 10.12
C VAL A 353 -23.04 15.28 8.83
N GLU A 354 -22.91 16.60 8.73
CA GLU A 354 -23.16 17.37 7.52
C GLU A 354 -21.87 17.54 6.69
N ASP A 355 -22.01 17.86 5.42
CA ASP A 355 -20.86 18.09 4.54
C ASP A 355 -20.25 19.48 4.76
N THR A 356 -19.46 19.63 5.82
CA THR A 356 -18.74 20.85 6.17
C THR A 356 -17.22 20.64 6.17
N GLU A 357 -16.45 21.72 6.02
CA GLU A 357 -14.97 21.68 6.12
C GLU A 357 -14.50 21.12 7.48
N GLU A 358 -15.22 21.46 8.55
CA GLU A 358 -14.97 20.96 9.91
C GLU A 358 -15.10 19.44 9.97
N PHE A 359 -16.20 18.88 9.47
CA PHE A 359 -16.39 17.42 9.47
C PHE A 359 -15.45 16.69 8.53
N ARG A 360 -15.11 17.27 7.36
CA ARG A 360 -14.09 16.71 6.47
C ARG A 360 -12.71 16.67 7.16
N THR A 361 -12.36 17.72 7.89
CA THR A 361 -11.10 17.81 8.65
C THR A 361 -11.09 16.80 9.79
N LEU A 362 -12.16 16.72 10.58
CA LEU A 362 -12.30 15.74 11.66
C LEU A 362 -12.18 14.31 11.12
N GLY A 363 -12.89 14.01 10.03
CA GLY A 363 -12.80 12.73 9.34
C GLY A 363 -11.39 12.39 8.88
N TRP A 364 -10.67 13.37 8.31
CA TRP A 364 -9.29 13.18 7.90
C TRP A 364 -8.37 12.88 9.09
N GLN A 365 -8.46 13.63 10.18
CA GLN A 365 -7.63 13.42 11.38
C GLN A 365 -7.87 12.02 11.96
N ARG A 366 -9.13 11.62 12.12
CA ARG A 366 -9.51 10.26 12.59
C ARG A 366 -9.02 9.17 11.65
N MET A 367 -9.09 9.41 10.35
CA MET A 367 -8.65 8.45 9.33
C MET A 367 -7.13 8.25 9.40
N VAL A 368 -6.35 9.32 9.45
CA VAL A 368 -4.89 9.27 9.59
C VAL A 368 -4.47 8.50 10.84
N LEU A 369 -5.06 8.80 11.99
CA LEU A 369 -4.67 8.12 13.23
C LEU A 369 -5.01 6.62 13.18
N GLN A 370 -6.12 6.23 12.56
CA GLN A 370 -6.44 4.82 12.34
C GLN A 370 -5.45 4.14 11.37
N ILE A 371 -5.00 4.82 10.30
CA ILE A 371 -3.99 4.28 9.39
C ILE A 371 -2.67 4.02 10.12
N LEU A 372 -2.25 4.98 10.94
CA LEU A 372 -0.90 5.00 11.51
C LEU A 372 -0.77 4.24 12.83
N PHE A 373 -1.87 4.07 13.57
CA PHE A 373 -1.86 3.43 14.89
C PHE A 373 -2.76 2.18 14.99
N PHE A 374 -3.60 1.90 13.98
CA PHE A 374 -4.68 0.89 13.96
C PHE A 374 -5.77 1.05 15.04
N GLY A 375 -5.43 1.55 16.22
CA GLY A 375 -6.33 1.89 17.30
C GLY A 375 -5.68 2.95 18.19
N PRO A 376 -5.74 4.24 17.82
CA PRO A 376 -5.17 5.34 18.62
C PRO A 376 -5.95 5.50 19.94
N GLY A 377 -5.36 6.20 20.92
CA GLY A 377 -5.90 6.28 22.27
C GLY A 377 -7.18 7.11 22.37
N ASN A 378 -7.32 8.13 21.52
CA ASN A 378 -8.50 9.01 21.49
C ASN A 378 -8.86 9.41 20.05
N LEU A 379 -9.96 8.85 19.51
CA LEU A 379 -10.53 9.29 18.24
C LEU A 379 -11.62 10.36 18.41
N LEU A 380 -12.14 10.58 19.62
CA LEU A 380 -13.17 11.60 19.85
C LEU A 380 -12.59 13.00 19.67
N GLU A 381 -11.38 13.21 20.20
CA GLU A 381 -10.62 14.47 20.15
C GLU A 381 -9.24 14.19 19.51
N PRO A 382 -9.18 13.98 18.18
CA PRO A 382 -7.98 13.55 17.49
C PRO A 382 -6.93 14.66 17.28
N GLU A 383 -7.25 15.92 17.58
CA GLU A 383 -6.48 17.10 17.19
C GLU A 383 -5.06 17.07 17.76
N GLU A 384 -4.90 16.78 19.05
CA GLU A 384 -3.58 16.78 19.69
C GLU A 384 -2.67 15.69 19.10
N ALA A 385 -3.19 14.47 18.93
CA ALA A 385 -2.46 13.36 18.35
C ALA A 385 -2.11 13.64 16.88
N PHE A 386 -3.03 14.23 16.13
CA PHE A 386 -2.80 14.62 14.74
C PHE A 386 -1.73 15.71 14.61
N GLU A 387 -1.76 16.76 15.43
CA GLU A 387 -0.77 17.84 15.41
C GLU A 387 0.65 17.37 15.78
N ARG A 388 0.78 16.27 16.55
CA ARG A 388 2.08 15.67 16.83
C ARG A 388 2.76 15.10 15.57
N ILE A 389 2.00 14.71 14.55
CA ILE A 389 2.52 14.03 13.34
C ILE A 389 2.36 14.85 12.05
N CYS A 390 1.36 15.72 11.98
CA CYS A 390 1.04 16.52 10.80
C CYS A 390 2.24 17.38 10.38
N GLY A 391 2.56 17.36 9.08
CA GLY A 391 3.62 18.16 8.48
C GLY A 391 5.06 17.74 8.83
N LYS A 392 5.26 16.65 9.60
CA LYS A 392 6.58 16.19 10.02
C LYS A 392 7.02 14.98 9.19
N LEU A 393 8.32 14.92 8.88
CA LEU A 393 8.94 13.74 8.25
C LEU A 393 9.15 12.67 9.32
N VAL A 394 8.31 11.64 9.27
CA VAL A 394 8.28 10.58 10.30
C VAL A 394 8.37 9.20 9.68
N VAL A 395 8.92 8.25 10.46
CA VAL A 395 8.69 6.82 10.23
C VAL A 395 7.35 6.48 10.83
N SER A 396 6.41 5.94 10.05
CA SER A 396 5.07 5.63 10.56
C SER A 396 5.16 4.72 11.81
N PRO A 397 4.29 4.90 12.83
CA PRO A 397 4.32 4.06 14.02
C PRO A 397 4.20 2.57 13.71
N VAL A 398 3.34 2.18 12.75
CA VAL A 398 3.22 0.78 12.28
C VAL A 398 4.56 0.24 11.79
N VAL A 399 5.23 0.93 10.86
CA VAL A 399 6.51 0.46 10.28
C VAL A 399 7.63 0.54 11.32
N LYS A 400 7.64 1.58 12.16
CA LYS A 400 8.59 1.71 13.27
C LYS A 400 8.52 0.48 14.18
N THR A 401 7.35 0.20 14.75
CA THR A 401 7.19 -0.85 15.76
C THR A 401 7.27 -2.25 15.18
N LEU A 402 6.64 -2.50 14.03
CA LEU A 402 6.56 -3.85 13.47
C LEU A 402 7.78 -4.24 12.63
N VAL A 403 8.59 -3.27 12.20
CA VAL A 403 9.73 -3.51 11.29
C VAL A 403 11.04 -2.99 11.87
N PHE A 404 11.23 -1.68 11.95
CA PHE A 404 12.56 -1.11 12.19
C PHE A 404 13.05 -1.33 13.63
N ASP A 405 12.14 -1.33 14.62
CA ASP A 405 12.46 -1.65 16.01
C ASP A 405 12.98 -3.10 16.15
N LYS A 406 12.60 -4.00 15.23
CA LYS A 406 12.99 -5.43 15.26
C LYS A 406 14.41 -5.65 14.74
N VAL A 407 14.85 -4.83 13.79
CA VAL A 407 16.15 -4.97 13.13
C VAL A 407 16.91 -3.64 13.08
N PRO A 408 17.21 -3.05 14.26
CA PRO A 408 17.72 -1.68 14.35
C PRO A 408 19.11 -1.53 13.73
N VAL A 409 19.95 -2.58 13.79
CA VAL A 409 21.30 -2.57 13.20
C VAL A 409 21.22 -2.51 11.67
N GLN A 410 20.39 -3.36 11.06
CA GLN A 410 20.20 -3.44 9.61
C GLN A 410 19.54 -2.16 9.08
N ALA A 411 18.51 -1.67 9.78
CA ALA A 411 17.81 -0.44 9.42
C ALA A 411 18.75 0.77 9.46
N LEU A 412 19.53 0.90 10.54
CA LEU A 412 20.50 1.99 10.68
C LEU A 412 21.61 1.89 9.62
N ALA A 413 22.11 0.69 9.30
CA ALA A 413 23.10 0.50 8.24
C ALA A 413 22.55 0.94 6.87
N TRP A 414 21.31 0.58 6.54
CA TRP A 414 20.66 1.00 5.29
C TRP A 414 20.51 2.53 5.21
N ILE A 415 19.96 3.17 6.25
CA ILE A 415 19.81 4.63 6.30
C ILE A 415 21.17 5.34 6.25
N ASN A 416 22.17 4.82 6.96
CA ASN A 416 23.52 5.38 6.91
C ASN A 416 24.11 5.30 5.50
N SER A 417 23.94 4.17 4.81
CA SER A 417 24.41 4.04 3.44
C SER A 417 23.73 5.07 2.53
N ILE A 418 22.40 5.22 2.58
CA ILE A 418 21.63 6.19 1.79
C ILE A 418 22.16 7.61 2.06
N THR A 419 22.21 8.01 3.33
CA THR A 419 22.55 9.38 3.73
C THR A 419 24.02 9.75 3.53
N SER A 420 24.92 8.77 3.42
CA SER A 420 26.34 9.01 3.17
C SER A 420 26.66 9.13 1.68
N ASP A 421 25.98 8.34 0.83
CA ASP A 421 26.34 8.27 -0.59
C ASP A 421 25.48 9.18 -1.47
N TRP A 422 24.24 9.48 -1.06
CA TRP A 422 23.27 10.17 -1.92
C TRP A 422 22.93 11.55 -1.37
N ALA A 423 23.31 12.57 -2.13
CA ALA A 423 23.03 13.97 -1.82
C ALA A 423 21.65 14.40 -2.34
N PHE A 424 20.56 13.74 -1.90
CA PHE A 424 19.20 14.14 -2.28
C PHE A 424 18.77 15.46 -1.62
N THR A 425 17.79 16.12 -2.23
CA THR A 425 17.18 17.37 -1.75
C THR A 425 15.67 17.30 -1.63
N ARG A 426 15.09 16.16 -2.07
CA ARG A 426 13.67 15.86 -1.93
C ARG A 426 13.45 14.36 -1.79
N ILE A 427 12.34 14.01 -1.16
CA ILE A 427 11.86 12.63 -1.01
C ILE A 427 10.47 12.53 -1.66
N ILE A 428 10.21 11.43 -2.38
CA ILE A 428 8.89 11.05 -2.89
C ILE A 428 8.52 9.70 -2.25
N PRO A 429 7.64 9.67 -1.24
CA PRO A 429 7.09 8.44 -0.68
C PRO A 429 5.90 7.94 -1.51
N CYS A 430 5.42 6.72 -1.22
CA CYS A 430 4.26 6.16 -1.91
C CYS A 430 2.90 6.53 -1.27
N HIS A 431 2.91 7.11 -0.07
CA HIS A 431 1.71 7.56 0.66
C HIS A 431 1.85 9.00 1.16
N PHE A 432 0.72 9.64 1.44
CA PHE A 432 0.59 10.99 1.97
C PHE A 432 1.29 12.05 1.10
N SER A 433 1.90 13.08 1.70
CA SER A 433 2.43 14.24 0.97
C SER A 433 3.59 13.89 0.03
N SER A 434 3.63 14.53 -1.14
CA SER A 434 4.78 14.51 -2.06
C SER A 434 4.70 15.67 -3.05
N PRO A 435 5.85 16.17 -3.55
CA PRO A 435 7.21 15.88 -3.08
C PRO A 435 7.47 16.49 -1.69
N ILE A 436 8.37 15.88 -0.92
CA ILE A 436 8.81 16.38 0.39
C ILE A 436 10.18 17.04 0.24
N ALA A 437 10.32 18.30 0.65
CA ALA A 437 11.62 18.95 0.76
C ALA A 437 12.36 18.39 1.98
N ALA A 438 13.36 17.55 1.74
CA ALA A 438 14.13 16.88 2.79
C ALA A 438 15.53 16.50 2.29
N THR A 439 16.50 16.51 3.22
CA THR A 439 17.91 16.23 2.97
C THR A 439 18.36 14.94 3.69
N PRO A 440 19.57 14.43 3.41
CA PRO A 440 20.17 13.35 4.18
C PRO A 440 20.19 13.59 5.69
N SER A 441 20.34 14.85 6.13
CA SER A 441 20.30 15.18 7.55
C SER A 441 18.90 14.99 8.13
N ASP A 442 17.85 15.32 7.39
CA ASP A 442 16.48 15.20 7.86
C ASP A 442 16.09 13.72 7.98
N LEU A 443 16.42 12.92 6.95
CA LEU A 443 16.20 11.47 6.99
C LEU A 443 16.95 10.82 8.18
N ARG A 444 18.20 11.22 8.45
CA ARG A 444 18.96 10.69 9.59
C ARG A 444 18.30 11.02 10.93
N LYS A 445 17.76 12.24 11.10
CA LYS A 445 17.04 12.64 12.32
C LYS A 445 15.77 11.82 12.52
N THR A 446 15.03 11.56 11.44
CA THR A 446 13.80 10.74 11.47
C THR A 446 14.07 9.30 11.96
N PHE A 447 15.27 8.75 11.72
CA PHE A 447 15.68 7.41 12.17
C PHE A 447 16.57 7.41 13.44
N ALA A 448 16.73 8.55 14.13
CA ALA A 448 17.62 8.64 15.29
C ALA A 448 17.23 7.71 16.45
N PHE A 449 15.93 7.37 16.57
CA PHE A 449 15.40 6.45 17.58
C PHE A 449 16.05 5.06 17.56
N LEU A 450 16.61 4.63 16.42
CA LEU A 450 17.29 3.33 16.31
C LEU A 450 18.53 3.24 17.19
N GLN A 451 19.16 4.37 17.52
CA GLN A 451 20.36 4.40 18.34
C GLN A 451 20.09 3.90 19.77
N ASP A 452 18.90 4.15 20.30
CA ASP A 452 18.50 3.72 21.64
C ASP A 452 18.20 2.21 21.70
N LEU A 453 18.01 1.57 20.54
CA LEU A 453 17.73 0.13 20.42
C LEU A 453 18.98 -0.72 20.14
N LEU A 454 20.16 -0.11 20.05
CA LEU A 454 21.40 -0.83 19.78
C LEU A 454 21.87 -1.61 21.04
N PRO A 455 22.42 -2.83 20.88
CA PRO A 455 22.95 -3.60 22.00
C PRO A 455 24.05 -2.86 22.77
N PRO A 456 24.15 -3.02 24.11
CA PRO A 456 25.21 -2.42 24.92
C PRO A 456 26.59 -2.80 24.40
N GLY A 457 27.43 -1.81 24.11
CA GLY A 457 28.78 -2.02 23.54
C GLY A 457 28.83 -2.07 22.01
N SER A 458 27.68 -2.01 21.32
CA SER A 458 27.63 -1.72 19.89
C SER A 458 28.04 -0.27 19.67
N THR A 459 29.26 -0.04 19.19
CA THR A 459 29.66 1.28 18.71
C THR A 459 28.83 1.61 17.48
N SER A 460 28.13 2.75 17.47
CA SER A 460 27.65 3.33 16.20
C SER A 460 28.83 3.26 15.23
N PRO A 461 28.73 2.56 14.09
CA PRO A 461 29.88 2.35 13.22
C PRO A 461 30.40 3.65 12.60
N PHE A 462 29.71 4.78 12.80
CA PHE A 462 30.11 6.08 12.23
C PHE A 462 29.97 7.24 13.22
N PRO A 463 30.88 8.23 13.14
CA PRO A 463 30.83 9.43 13.95
C PRO A 463 29.57 10.25 13.61
N VAL A 464 28.92 10.78 14.66
CA VAL A 464 27.96 11.87 14.51
C VAL A 464 28.72 13.01 13.84
N ILE A 465 28.39 13.32 12.58
CA ILE A 465 28.89 14.55 11.94
C ILE A 465 28.09 15.67 12.61
N PRO A 466 28.71 16.54 13.43
CA PRO A 466 27.99 17.68 13.97
C PRO A 466 27.48 18.52 12.80
N SER A 467 26.21 18.94 12.89
CA SER A 467 25.65 19.94 11.99
C SER A 467 26.65 21.09 11.87
N LEU A 468 27.06 21.44 10.65
CA LEU A 468 27.97 22.56 10.40
C LEU A 468 27.42 23.79 11.15
N PRO A 469 28.14 24.35 12.14
CA PRO A 469 27.69 25.59 12.75
C PRO A 469 27.81 26.68 11.70
N ALA A 470 26.76 27.49 11.56
CA ALA A 470 26.88 28.77 10.89
C ALA A 470 28.09 29.51 11.48
N VAL A 471 28.94 30.05 10.60
CA VAL A 471 30.18 30.74 10.93
C VAL A 471 29.99 31.68 12.12
N ALA A 472 30.48 31.27 13.29
CA ALA A 472 30.53 32.09 14.50
C ALA A 472 31.99 32.20 14.95
N LEU A 473 32.47 33.44 15.06
CA LEU A 473 33.81 33.81 15.50
C LEU A 473 34.13 33.21 16.87
N PRO A 474 35.39 32.81 17.14
CA PRO A 474 35.73 32.02 18.32
C PRO A 474 35.72 32.88 19.61
N SER A 475 34.98 32.43 20.62
CA SER A 475 35.12 32.90 21.99
C SER A 475 36.19 32.07 22.72
N LEU A 476 37.15 32.75 23.34
CA LEU A 476 38.35 32.25 24.02
C LEU A 476 38.07 31.58 25.40
N ALA A 477 36.99 30.80 25.53
CA ALA A 477 36.52 30.33 26.84
C ALA A 477 36.59 28.81 27.11
N SER A 478 37.18 27.98 26.23
CA SER A 478 37.16 26.51 26.41
C SER A 478 38.53 25.82 26.38
N LEU A 479 39.56 26.45 26.97
CA LEU A 479 40.68 25.71 27.56
C LEU A 479 40.25 25.36 28.98
N PHE A 480 39.68 24.18 29.25
CA PHE A 480 39.74 23.40 30.50
C PHE A 480 38.65 22.30 30.48
N GLY A 481 39.05 21.03 30.60
CA GLY A 481 38.16 19.91 30.92
C GLY A 481 37.97 18.89 29.80
N ARG A 482 38.81 17.85 29.75
CA ARG A 482 38.68 16.70 28.84
C ARG A 482 37.90 15.59 29.56
N GLY A 483 36.57 15.65 29.52
CA GLY A 483 35.69 14.52 29.81
C GLY A 483 35.46 13.71 28.54
N LYS A 484 35.31 12.38 28.65
CA LYS A 484 34.78 11.56 27.55
C LYS A 484 33.32 11.97 27.32
N GLU A 485 33.10 12.95 26.46
CA GLU A 485 31.75 13.29 25.99
C GLU A 485 31.27 12.17 25.08
N ALA A 486 30.13 11.57 25.45
CA ALA A 486 29.37 10.74 24.54
C ALA A 486 29.07 11.58 23.28
N ALA A 487 29.15 10.95 22.10
CA ALA A 487 28.81 11.65 20.85
C ALA A 487 27.45 12.35 21.00
N PRO A 488 27.30 13.59 20.50
CA PRO A 488 26.06 14.33 20.67
C PRO A 488 24.89 13.53 20.10
N ARG A 489 23.91 13.22 20.96
CA ARG A 489 22.69 12.50 20.55
C ARG A 489 21.94 13.37 19.55
N VAL A 490 21.55 12.78 18.43
CA VAL A 490 20.62 13.42 17.49
C VAL A 490 19.24 13.34 18.11
N GLU A 491 18.60 14.47 18.39
CA GLU A 491 17.23 14.50 18.89
C GLU A 491 16.28 13.81 17.89
N VAL A 492 15.40 12.95 18.41
CA VAL A 492 14.38 12.25 17.62
C VAL A 492 13.38 13.28 17.12
N ALA A 493 13.10 13.27 15.82
CA ALA A 493 12.27 14.29 15.17
C ALA A 493 10.80 14.27 15.65
N THR A 494 10.29 13.12 16.10
CA THR A 494 8.91 12.98 16.60
C THR A 494 8.82 11.77 17.54
N GLU A 495 8.31 12.00 18.74
CA GLU A 495 7.94 10.95 19.70
C GLU A 495 6.41 10.74 19.66
N TYR A 496 5.99 9.49 19.82
CA TYR A 496 4.58 9.10 19.85
C TYR A 496 4.14 8.87 21.29
N ALA A 497 2.92 9.30 21.64
CA ALA A 497 2.40 9.06 22.98
C ALA A 497 2.16 7.56 23.22
N GLU A 498 2.46 7.10 24.44
CA GLU A 498 2.28 5.70 24.82
C GLU A 498 0.84 5.23 24.61
N GLU A 499 -0.14 6.09 24.91
CA GLU A 499 -1.57 5.83 24.72
C GLU A 499 -1.93 5.48 23.27
N ASP A 500 -1.36 6.19 22.30
CA ASP A 500 -1.60 5.92 20.87
C ASP A 500 -0.89 4.66 20.37
N LEU A 501 0.20 4.26 21.05
CA LEU A 501 0.97 3.05 20.72
C LEU A 501 0.42 1.78 21.36
N GLN A 502 -0.57 1.86 22.27
CA GLN A 502 -1.06 0.69 23.03
C GLN A 502 -1.53 -0.46 22.14
N THR A 503 -2.33 -0.15 21.11
CA THR A 503 -2.85 -1.15 20.18
C THR A 503 -1.73 -1.82 19.39
N LEU A 504 -0.80 -1.04 18.86
CA LEU A 504 0.36 -1.56 18.13
C LEU A 504 1.27 -2.40 19.03
N THR A 505 1.51 -1.95 20.26
CA THR A 505 2.35 -2.68 21.24
C THR A 505 1.70 -4.00 21.64
N SER A 506 0.37 -4.02 21.77
CA SER A 506 -0.40 -5.24 22.08
C SER A 506 -0.40 -6.22 20.90
N LEU A 507 -0.56 -5.71 19.68
CA LEU A 507 -0.44 -6.49 18.45
C LEU A 507 0.96 -7.10 18.33
N ASP A 508 2.00 -6.28 18.50
CA ASP A 508 3.40 -6.72 18.50
C ASP A 508 3.64 -7.81 19.54
N SER A 509 3.21 -7.60 20.78
CA SER A 509 3.33 -8.59 21.86
C SER A 509 2.65 -9.91 21.52
N THR A 510 1.49 -9.87 20.86
CA THR A 510 0.76 -11.05 20.40
C THR A 510 1.52 -11.77 19.28
N LEU A 511 2.05 -11.03 18.31
CA LEU A 511 2.84 -11.59 17.21
C LEU A 511 4.15 -12.21 17.70
N VAL A 512 4.80 -11.58 18.67
CA VAL A 512 5.98 -12.12 19.37
C VAL A 512 5.62 -13.40 20.12
N TRP A 513 4.49 -13.40 20.86
CA TRP A 513 4.03 -14.58 21.60
C TRP A 513 3.69 -15.75 20.66
N LEU A 514 3.09 -15.48 19.50
CA LEU A 514 2.81 -16.48 18.46
C LEU A 514 4.07 -16.94 17.70
N GLY A 515 5.23 -16.33 17.95
CA GLY A 515 6.48 -16.62 17.23
C GLY A 515 6.47 -16.15 15.78
N VAL A 516 5.57 -15.23 15.42
CA VAL A 516 5.44 -14.66 14.07
C VAL A 516 6.46 -13.53 13.84
N VAL A 517 6.86 -12.82 14.91
CA VAL A 517 7.83 -11.72 14.85
C VAL A 517 8.86 -11.88 15.97
N LYS A 518 10.12 -11.50 15.73
CA LYS A 518 11.17 -11.46 16.75
C LYS A 518 10.90 -10.41 17.84
N ARG A 519 11.57 -10.58 18.99
CA ARG A 519 11.63 -9.52 20.01
C ARG A 519 12.46 -8.35 19.52
N THR A 520 12.09 -7.16 19.95
CA THR A 520 12.83 -5.92 19.68
C THR A 520 14.28 -6.06 20.13
N GLY A 521 15.23 -5.86 19.20
CA GLY A 521 16.66 -5.92 19.47
C GLY A 521 17.25 -7.31 19.76
N ASP A 522 16.49 -8.40 19.55
CA ASP A 522 16.99 -9.77 19.65
C ASP A 522 17.92 -10.06 18.44
N PRO A 523 19.17 -10.50 18.65
CA PRO A 523 20.17 -10.65 17.58
C PRO A 523 19.84 -11.62 16.44
#